data_AF-A0A9D1JAS7-F1
#
_entry.id   AF-A0A9D1JAS7-F1
#
_cell.length_a   1.000
_cell.length_b   1.000
_cell.length_c   1.000
_cell.angle_alpha   90.00
_cell.angle_beta   90.00
_cell.angle_gamma   90.00
#
_symmetry.space_group_name_H-M   'P 1'
#
loop_
_entity.id
_entity.type
_entity.pdbx_description
1 polymer ?
#
loop_
_entity_poly.entity_id
_entity_poly.type
_entity_poly.pdbx_seq_one_letter_code
_entity_poly.pdbx_strand_id
1 'polypeptide(L)'
;MDEKKRLSGADAEIQDHTEQGQEIQEAASPDFPALALFLANSYGQMLKDRERLKAVIDAGVPIYTREMAIRDLVSISIDNESDRVQTSNISNIPLRVSELLDNGYVEKMNRKLRREMDESVKEYGYLCWKIALVETAMRERMDKMEQAVFERMFAKGKSYRQVCKAYKKGTLHNKQVSKIKQRCLQAVANHLKNTSSFPVYIEYMKELLREWQTREE
;
A
#
# COMPACT_ATOMS: atom_id res chain seq x y z
N MET A 1 -48.60 -9.79 38.82
CA MET A 1 -47.91 -10.56 37.77
C MET A 1 -48.22 -9.90 36.44
N ASP A 2 -47.31 -9.38 35.61
CA ASP A 2 -45.87 -9.16 35.73
C ASP A 2 -45.50 -8.09 34.67
N GLU A 3 -45.29 -6.85 35.12
CA GLU A 3 -44.71 -5.76 34.31
C GLU A 3 -43.18 -5.90 34.13
N LYS A 4 -42.62 -7.05 34.56
CA LYS A 4 -41.17 -7.31 34.57
C LYS A 4 -40.61 -8.03 33.34
N LYS A 5 -41.41 -8.23 32.27
CA LYS A 5 -40.97 -9.00 31.09
C LYS A 5 -40.74 -8.21 29.80
N ARG A 6 -40.69 -6.87 29.86
CA ARG A 6 -40.41 -6.04 28.67
C ARG A 6 -39.11 -5.24 28.70
N LEU A 7 -38.33 -5.32 29.79
CA LEU A 7 -37.03 -4.64 29.91
C LEU A 7 -35.82 -5.54 29.64
N SER A 8 -36.00 -6.86 29.46
CA SER A 8 -34.89 -7.81 29.26
C SER A 8 -34.39 -7.91 27.81
N GLY A 9 -35.06 -7.27 26.85
CA GLY A 9 -34.68 -7.36 25.42
C GLY A 9 -33.73 -6.25 24.95
N ALA A 10 -33.76 -5.08 25.59
CA ALA A 10 -32.92 -3.94 25.20
C ALA A 10 -31.51 -4.03 25.79
N ASP A 11 -31.33 -4.68 26.93
CA ASP A 11 -30.02 -4.84 27.57
C ASP A 11 -29.15 -5.89 26.87
N ALA A 12 -29.75 -6.87 26.19
CA ALA A 12 -29.03 -7.90 25.44
C ALA A 12 -28.42 -7.37 24.13
N GLU A 13 -29.09 -6.43 23.44
CA GLU A 13 -28.55 -5.80 22.22
C GLU A 13 -27.44 -4.77 22.55
N ILE A 14 -27.48 -4.14 23.73
CA ILE A 14 -26.41 -3.24 24.17
C ILE A 14 -25.15 -4.03 24.58
N GLN A 15 -25.32 -5.26 25.09
CA GLN A 15 -24.19 -6.14 25.41
C GLN A 15 -23.51 -6.69 24.15
N ASP A 16 -24.25 -7.06 23.12
CA ASP A 16 -23.70 -7.62 21.87
C ASP A 16 -22.91 -6.57 21.05
N HIS A 17 -23.28 -5.29 21.14
CA HIS A 17 -22.49 -4.19 20.57
C HIS A 17 -21.26 -3.79 21.41
N THR A 18 -21.25 -4.13 22.70
CA THR A 18 -20.09 -3.88 23.56
C THR A 18 -19.04 -4.98 23.39
N GLU A 19 -19.46 -6.23 23.18
CA GLU A 19 -18.58 -7.37 22.97
C GLU A 19 -17.92 -7.37 21.57
N GLN A 20 -18.64 -6.96 20.51
CA GLN A 20 -18.03 -6.74 19.18
C GLN A 20 -17.05 -5.54 19.15
N GLY A 21 -17.19 -4.60 20.09
CA GLY A 21 -16.23 -3.51 20.30
C GLY A 21 -14.99 -3.91 21.12
N GLN A 22 -15.05 -5.04 21.83
CA GLN A 22 -13.98 -5.55 22.69
C GLN A 22 -13.10 -6.59 22.00
N GLU A 23 -13.58 -7.35 21.02
CA GLU A 23 -12.75 -8.29 20.27
C GLU A 23 -11.70 -7.63 19.34
N ILE A 24 -11.77 -6.32 19.13
CA ILE A 24 -10.73 -5.55 18.40
C ILE A 24 -9.62 -5.05 19.35
N GLN A 25 -9.76 -5.20 20.67
CA GLN A 25 -8.86 -4.58 21.66
C GLN A 25 -7.78 -5.52 22.24
N GLU A 26 -7.67 -6.76 21.76
CA GLU A 26 -6.61 -7.69 22.21
C GLU A 26 -5.44 -7.86 21.21
N ALA A 27 -5.38 -7.02 20.18
CA ALA A 27 -4.12 -6.77 19.49
C ALA A 27 -3.32 -5.74 20.32
N ALA A 28 -2.16 -6.13 20.84
CA ALA A 28 -1.23 -5.25 21.55
C ALA A 28 -1.19 -3.86 20.90
N SER A 29 -1.30 -2.80 21.71
CA SER A 29 -1.33 -1.42 21.19
C SER A 29 -0.17 -1.21 20.20
N PRO A 30 -0.43 -0.69 18.98
CA PRO A 30 0.60 -0.50 17.97
C PRO A 30 1.84 0.20 18.50
N ASP A 31 3.03 -0.32 18.21
CA ASP A 31 4.29 0.38 18.47
C ASP A 31 4.43 1.53 17.45
N PHE A 32 3.81 2.67 17.78
CA PHE A 32 3.82 3.87 16.94
C PHE A 32 5.24 4.37 16.65
N PRO A 33 6.20 4.37 17.60
CA PRO A 33 7.61 4.62 17.28
C PRO A 33 8.19 3.70 16.19
N ALA A 34 7.95 2.39 16.26
CA ALA A 34 8.42 1.44 15.25
C ALA A 34 7.78 1.70 13.89
N LEU A 35 6.45 1.89 13.84
CA LEU A 35 5.72 2.24 12.63
C LEU A 35 6.18 3.56 12.00
N ALA A 36 6.47 4.57 12.83
CA ALA A 36 6.99 5.85 12.36
C ALA A 36 8.37 5.70 11.72
N LEU A 37 9.24 4.86 12.29
CA LEU A 37 10.53 4.53 11.71
C LEU A 37 10.38 3.75 10.40
N PHE A 38 9.46 2.78 10.35
CA PHE A 38 9.13 2.04 9.14
C PHE A 38 8.71 2.97 8.00
N LEU A 39 7.75 3.85 8.25
CA LEU A 39 7.26 4.84 7.29
C LEU A 39 8.36 5.82 6.86
N ALA A 40 9.16 6.32 7.80
CA ALA A 40 10.26 7.22 7.47
C ALA A 40 11.31 6.53 6.58
N ASN A 41 11.66 5.28 6.88
CA ASN A 41 12.63 4.52 6.08
C ASN A 41 12.10 4.18 4.68
N SER A 42 10.81 3.93 4.52
CA SER A 42 10.20 3.67 3.21
C SER A 42 9.84 4.95 2.44
N TYR A 43 9.85 6.13 3.09
CA TYR A 43 9.37 7.39 2.54
C TYR A 43 9.94 7.74 1.15
N GLY A 44 11.27 7.69 0.99
CA GLY A 44 11.88 7.98 -0.30
C GLY A 44 11.48 7.03 -1.43
N GLN A 45 11.18 5.77 -1.11
CA GLN A 45 10.71 4.78 -2.08
C GLN A 45 9.21 4.98 -2.37
N MET A 46 8.39 5.23 -1.34
CA MET A 46 6.97 5.53 -1.48
C MET A 46 6.71 6.69 -2.45
N LEU A 47 7.53 7.75 -2.39
CA LEU A 47 7.41 8.88 -3.33
C LEU A 47 7.57 8.47 -4.80
N LYS A 48 8.53 7.57 -5.08
CA LYS A 48 8.77 7.06 -6.44
C LYS A 48 7.67 6.12 -6.89
N ASP A 49 7.23 5.24 -6.00
CA ASP A 49 6.17 4.28 -6.29
C ASP A 49 4.85 5.01 -6.57
N ARG A 50 4.59 6.13 -5.89
CA ARG A 50 3.43 7.00 -6.16
C ARG A 50 3.48 7.57 -7.57
N GLU A 51 4.63 8.08 -8.00
CA GLU A 51 4.80 8.61 -9.36
C GLU A 51 4.62 7.52 -10.42
N ARG A 52 5.18 6.32 -10.17
CA ARG A 52 5.03 5.17 -11.06
C ARG A 52 3.57 4.72 -11.17
N LEU A 53 2.88 4.53 -10.04
CA LEU A 53 1.47 4.13 -10.02
C LEU A 53 0.58 5.20 -10.65
N LYS A 54 0.85 6.48 -10.40
CA LYS A 54 0.15 7.58 -11.06
C LYS A 54 0.29 7.50 -12.58
N ALA A 55 1.49 7.22 -13.10
CA ALA A 55 1.69 7.08 -14.54
C ALA A 55 0.90 5.90 -15.13
N VAL A 56 0.78 4.77 -14.40
CA VAL A 56 -0.06 3.63 -14.82
C VAL A 56 -1.53 4.03 -14.86
N ILE A 57 -2.02 4.71 -13.83
CA ILE A 57 -3.43 5.16 -13.75
C ILE A 57 -3.73 6.19 -14.83
N ASP A 58 -2.85 7.16 -15.03
CA ASP A 58 -3.02 8.21 -16.05
C ASP A 58 -2.98 7.63 -17.48
N ALA A 59 -2.26 6.51 -17.71
CA ALA A 59 -2.27 5.78 -18.98
C ALA A 59 -3.60 5.03 -19.23
N GLY A 60 -4.36 4.74 -18.19
CA GLY A 60 -5.66 4.06 -18.28
C GLY A 60 -5.55 2.55 -18.55
N VAL A 61 -6.72 1.89 -18.61
CA VAL A 61 -6.78 0.44 -18.84
C VAL A 61 -6.40 0.14 -20.29
N PRO A 62 -5.36 -0.68 -20.56
CA PRO A 62 -5.03 -1.07 -21.91
C PRO A 62 -6.17 -1.90 -22.52
N ILE A 63 -6.47 -1.64 -23.80
CA ILE A 63 -7.48 -2.39 -24.55
C ILE A 63 -6.83 -3.63 -25.12
N TYR A 64 -7.29 -4.81 -24.69
CA TYR A 64 -6.86 -6.09 -25.25
C TYR A 64 -7.70 -6.39 -26.50
N THR A 65 -7.07 -6.43 -27.67
CA THR A 65 -7.77 -6.64 -28.94
C THR A 65 -7.77 -8.11 -29.37
N ARG A 66 -8.59 -8.42 -30.39
CA ARG A 66 -8.64 -9.76 -30.98
C ARG A 66 -7.29 -10.15 -31.59
N GLU A 67 -6.58 -9.22 -32.21
CA GLU A 67 -5.27 -9.45 -32.81
C GLU A 67 -4.20 -9.78 -31.76
N MET A 68 -4.26 -9.12 -30.59
CA MET A 68 -3.40 -9.45 -29.45
C MET A 68 -3.71 -10.86 -28.94
N ALA A 69 -5.00 -11.21 -28.80
CA ALA A 69 -5.42 -12.55 -28.41
C ALA A 69 -4.92 -13.64 -29.38
N ILE A 70 -5.03 -13.41 -30.69
CA ILE A 70 -4.50 -14.34 -31.71
C ILE A 70 -3.00 -14.51 -31.53
N ARG A 71 -2.24 -13.42 -31.37
CA ARG A 71 -0.78 -13.47 -31.20
C ARG A 71 -0.40 -14.26 -29.95
N ASP A 72 -1.02 -13.97 -28.81
CA ASP A 72 -0.68 -14.61 -27.54
C ASP A 72 -1.04 -16.10 -27.56
N LEU A 73 -2.24 -16.45 -28.05
CA LEU A 73 -2.70 -17.84 -28.11
C LEU A 73 -1.88 -18.69 -29.09
N VAL A 74 -1.47 -18.13 -30.23
CA VAL A 74 -0.61 -18.81 -31.19
C VAL A 74 0.80 -18.99 -30.61
N SER A 75 1.35 -17.97 -29.94
CA SER A 75 2.69 -18.04 -29.32
C SER A 75 2.75 -19.11 -28.22
N ILE A 76 1.76 -19.13 -27.32
CA ILE A 76 1.64 -20.17 -26.27
C ILE A 76 1.52 -21.57 -26.90
N SER A 77 0.85 -21.71 -28.04
CA SER A 77 0.69 -23.00 -28.71
C SER A 77 2.01 -23.51 -29.32
N ILE A 78 2.85 -22.61 -29.84
CA ILE A 78 4.15 -22.93 -30.44
C ILE A 78 5.17 -23.34 -29.36
N ASP A 79 5.23 -22.63 -28.24
CA ASP A 79 6.19 -22.93 -27.15
C ASP A 79 5.92 -24.29 -26.49
N ASN A 80 4.65 -24.71 -26.41
CA ASN A 80 4.26 -26.00 -25.83
C ASN A 80 4.49 -27.21 -26.77
N GLU A 81 4.66 -26.99 -28.08
CA GLU A 81 4.92 -28.05 -29.07
C GLU A 81 6.42 -28.26 -29.33
N SER A 82 7.29 -27.29 -28.99
CA SER A 82 8.75 -27.43 -29.11
C SER A 82 9.34 -28.56 -28.25
N ASP A 83 8.68 -28.93 -27.13
CA ASP A 83 9.11 -30.00 -26.23
C ASP A 83 8.47 -31.37 -26.53
N ARG A 84 7.55 -31.46 -27.50
CA ARG A 84 6.88 -32.72 -27.87
C ARG A 84 6.87 -32.89 -29.37
N VAL A 85 7.78 -33.73 -29.87
CA VAL A 85 7.70 -34.34 -31.20
C VAL A 85 6.45 -35.23 -31.26
N GLN A 86 5.29 -34.64 -31.54
CA GLN A 86 4.09 -35.35 -31.97
C GLN A 86 3.47 -34.60 -33.16
N THR A 87 3.73 -35.15 -34.34
CA THR A 87 3.33 -34.67 -35.67
C THR A 87 1.82 -34.83 -35.96
N SER A 88 0.94 -34.66 -34.96
CA SER A 88 -0.51 -34.87 -35.13
C SER A 88 -1.42 -33.82 -34.49
N ASN A 89 -0.92 -32.91 -33.63
CA ASN A 89 -1.77 -31.92 -32.94
C ASN A 89 -1.65 -30.47 -33.48
N ILE A 90 -0.60 -30.17 -34.26
CA ILE A 90 -0.35 -28.85 -34.87
C ILE A 90 -1.54 -28.42 -35.76
N SER A 91 -2.24 -29.40 -36.37
CA SER A 91 -3.32 -29.16 -37.32
C SER A 91 -4.58 -28.50 -36.73
N ASN A 92 -4.77 -28.49 -35.41
CA ASN A 92 -6.02 -28.00 -34.79
C ASN A 92 -5.87 -26.66 -34.04
N ILE A 93 -4.67 -26.06 -34.08
CA ILE A 93 -4.39 -24.78 -33.40
C ILE A 93 -5.30 -23.65 -33.93
N PRO A 94 -5.50 -23.46 -35.25
CA PRO A 94 -6.37 -22.39 -35.74
C PRO A 94 -7.83 -22.54 -35.28
N LEU A 95 -8.34 -23.78 -35.23
CA LEU A 95 -9.69 -24.08 -34.77
C LEU A 95 -9.85 -23.81 -33.27
N ARG A 96 -8.91 -24.28 -32.44
CA ARG A 96 -8.91 -24.03 -30.99
C ARG A 96 -8.79 -22.53 -30.66
N VAL A 97 -7.97 -21.79 -31.42
CA VAL A 97 -7.87 -20.32 -31.27
C VAL A 97 -9.21 -19.69 -31.63
N SER A 98 -9.85 -20.09 -32.73
CA SER A 98 -11.18 -19.59 -33.10
C SER A 98 -12.21 -19.86 -32.01
N GLU A 99 -12.29 -21.10 -31.50
CA GLU A 99 -13.22 -21.47 -30.43
C GLU A 99 -13.01 -20.62 -29.17
N LEU A 100 -11.76 -20.36 -28.76
CA LEU A 100 -11.48 -19.50 -27.60
C LEU A 100 -11.93 -18.05 -27.84
N LEU A 101 -11.68 -17.52 -29.05
CA LEU A 101 -12.11 -16.16 -29.40
C LEU A 101 -13.64 -16.06 -29.43
N ASP A 102 -14.33 -17.06 -29.99
CA ASP A 102 -15.80 -17.09 -30.08
C ASP A 102 -16.45 -17.27 -28.69
N ASN A 103 -15.73 -17.92 -27.75
CA ASN A 103 -16.14 -18.05 -26.35
C ASN A 103 -15.80 -16.83 -25.47
N GLY A 104 -15.48 -15.69 -26.07
CA GLY A 104 -15.32 -14.41 -25.36
C GLY A 104 -14.00 -14.25 -24.60
N TYR A 105 -12.92 -14.86 -25.10
CA TYR A 105 -11.58 -14.74 -24.49
C TYR A 105 -11.12 -13.29 -24.36
N VAL A 106 -11.37 -12.46 -25.38
CA VAL A 106 -10.98 -11.05 -25.41
C VAL A 106 -11.68 -10.25 -24.30
N GLU A 107 -12.98 -10.48 -24.10
CA GLU A 107 -13.79 -9.87 -23.05
C GLU A 107 -13.30 -10.29 -21.67
N LYS A 108 -12.97 -11.57 -21.50
CA LYS A 108 -12.40 -12.10 -20.26
C LYS A 108 -11.08 -11.42 -19.92
N MET A 109 -10.19 -11.25 -20.89
CA MET A 109 -8.90 -10.58 -20.70
C MET A 109 -9.08 -9.09 -20.40
N ASN A 110 -9.97 -8.40 -21.11
CA ASN A 110 -10.30 -7.01 -20.81
C ASN A 110 -10.89 -6.84 -19.40
N ARG A 111 -11.74 -7.76 -18.93
CA ARG A 111 -12.24 -7.76 -17.54
C ARG A 111 -11.11 -7.94 -16.54
N LYS A 112 -10.13 -8.80 -16.84
CA LYS A 112 -8.95 -9.00 -15.99
C LYS A 112 -8.13 -7.72 -15.88
N LEU A 113 -7.81 -7.07 -17.01
CA LEU A 113 -7.04 -5.82 -17.05
C LEU A 113 -7.74 -4.69 -16.27
N ARG A 114 -9.08 -4.62 -16.34
CA ARG A 114 -9.85 -3.66 -15.52
C ARG A 114 -9.69 -3.92 -14.02
N ARG A 115 -9.73 -5.18 -13.58
CA ARG A 115 -9.52 -5.54 -12.17
C ARG A 115 -8.09 -5.20 -11.70
N GLU A 116 -7.09 -5.50 -12.52
CA GLU A 116 -5.68 -5.15 -12.23
C GLU A 116 -5.51 -3.62 -12.10
N MET A 117 -6.23 -2.84 -12.91
CA MET A 117 -6.27 -1.38 -12.76
C MET A 117 -6.98 -0.94 -11.47
N ASP A 118 -8.14 -1.53 -11.14
CA ASP A 118 -8.85 -1.22 -9.89
C ASP A 118 -7.99 -1.50 -8.65
N GLU A 119 -7.20 -2.57 -8.69
CA GLU A 119 -6.20 -2.89 -7.66
C GLU A 119 -5.08 -1.83 -7.60
N SER A 120 -4.56 -1.42 -8.76
CA SER A 120 -3.54 -0.35 -8.84
C SER A 120 -4.05 0.97 -8.27
N VAL A 121 -5.33 1.31 -8.48
CA VAL A 121 -5.97 2.50 -7.91
C VAL A 121 -6.08 2.40 -6.38
N LYS A 122 -6.43 1.22 -5.85
CA LYS A 122 -6.47 1.01 -4.38
C LYS A 122 -5.08 1.15 -3.77
N GLU A 123 -4.08 0.53 -4.38
CA GLU A 123 -2.68 0.63 -3.95
C GLU A 123 -2.21 2.09 -3.97
N TYR A 124 -2.52 2.83 -5.03
CA TYR A 124 -2.22 4.25 -5.13
C TYR A 124 -2.88 5.07 -4.01
N GLY A 125 -4.15 4.80 -3.69
CA GLY A 125 -4.86 5.45 -2.59
C GLY A 125 -4.21 5.21 -1.24
N TYR A 126 -3.87 3.95 -0.95
CA TYR A 126 -3.18 3.58 0.28
C TYR A 126 -1.78 4.20 0.40
N LEU A 127 -1.02 4.22 -0.70
CA LEU A 127 0.28 4.85 -0.76
C LEU A 127 0.21 6.37 -0.54
N CYS A 128 -0.78 7.02 -1.15
CA CYS A 128 -1.05 8.44 -0.95
C CYS A 128 -1.37 8.73 0.53
N TRP A 129 -2.14 7.86 1.19
CA TRP A 129 -2.42 8.00 2.61
C TRP A 129 -1.14 7.89 3.48
N LYS A 130 -0.29 6.88 3.23
CA LYS A 130 1.01 6.74 3.95
C LYS A 130 1.89 7.98 3.80
N ILE A 131 1.99 8.51 2.58
CA ILE A 131 2.76 9.72 2.29
C ILE A 131 2.14 10.94 2.99
N ALA A 132 0.82 11.12 2.88
CA ALA A 132 0.11 12.23 3.50
C ALA A 132 0.29 12.25 5.02
N LEU A 133 0.38 11.08 5.66
CA LEU A 133 0.67 10.96 7.09
C LEU A 133 2.05 11.57 7.43
N VAL A 134 3.09 11.20 6.68
CA VAL A 134 4.44 11.72 6.89
C VAL A 134 4.50 13.23 6.58
N GLU A 135 3.96 13.65 5.43
CA GLU A 135 3.98 15.05 5.00
C GLU A 135 3.18 15.97 5.93
N THR A 136 2.07 15.49 6.48
CA THR A 136 1.26 16.24 7.46
C THR A 136 1.99 16.36 8.79
N ALA A 137 2.62 15.28 9.28
CA ALA A 137 3.47 15.35 10.46
C ALA A 137 4.64 16.34 10.27
N MET A 138 5.27 16.34 9.09
CA MET A 138 6.32 17.31 8.76
C MET A 138 5.80 18.74 8.79
N ARG A 139 4.65 19.01 8.15
CA ARG A 139 4.08 20.36 8.05
C ARG A 139 3.61 20.91 9.40
N GLU A 140 3.00 20.08 10.23
CA GLU A 140 2.29 20.52 11.44
C GLU A 140 3.12 20.40 12.72
N ARG A 141 4.11 19.50 12.75
CA ARG A 141 4.81 19.11 14.00
C ARG A 141 6.32 19.25 13.94
N MET A 142 6.88 19.66 12.81
CA MET A 142 8.32 19.86 12.65
C MET A 142 8.62 21.30 12.25
N ASP A 143 9.69 21.86 12.79
CA ASP A 143 10.20 23.15 12.31
C ASP A 143 10.89 23.01 10.94
N LYS A 144 11.20 24.15 10.28
CA LYS A 144 11.83 24.15 8.95
C LYS A 144 13.17 23.39 8.92
N MET A 145 13.91 23.40 10.03
CA MET A 145 15.20 22.73 10.13
C MET A 145 15.05 21.22 10.25
N GLU A 146 14.09 20.78 11.07
CA GLU A 146 13.69 19.39 11.25
C GLU A 146 13.17 18.79 9.94
N GLN A 147 12.27 19.49 9.23
CA GLN A 147 11.80 19.10 7.89
C GLN A 147 12.98 18.92 6.92
N ALA A 148 13.88 19.90 6.87
CA ALA A 148 15.03 19.89 5.96
C ALA A 148 16.04 18.76 6.27
N VAL A 149 16.19 18.38 7.55
CA VAL A 149 17.01 17.23 7.96
C VAL A 149 16.28 15.92 7.62
N PHE A 150 14.98 15.82 7.91
CA PHE A 150 14.16 14.65 7.61
C PHE A 150 14.20 14.30 6.12
N GLU A 151 13.94 15.26 5.23
CA GLU A 151 13.99 15.05 3.78
C GLU A 151 15.35 14.54 3.31
N ARG A 152 16.45 15.13 3.81
CA ARG A 152 17.80 14.70 3.41
C ARG A 152 18.06 13.27 3.86
N MET A 153 17.63 12.89 5.06
CA MET A 153 17.88 11.56 5.60
C MET A 153 17.00 10.50 4.93
N PHE A 154 15.69 10.74 4.90
CA PHE A 154 14.69 9.72 4.58
C PHE A 154 14.20 9.75 3.14
N ALA A 155 14.05 10.93 2.54
CA ALA A 155 13.70 11.03 1.13
C ALA A 155 14.93 10.83 0.22
N LYS A 156 16.09 11.37 0.62
CA LYS A 156 17.32 11.37 -0.19
C LYS A 156 18.37 10.34 0.25
N GLY A 157 18.12 9.57 1.31
CA GLY A 157 19.02 8.52 1.80
C GLY A 157 20.38 9.02 2.26
N LYS A 158 20.50 10.27 2.74
CA LYS A 158 21.80 10.85 3.13
C LYS A 158 22.19 10.42 4.54
N SER A 159 23.45 10.03 4.68
CA SER A 159 24.07 9.77 5.99
C SER A 159 24.21 11.04 6.82
N TYR A 160 24.35 10.88 8.15
CA TYR A 160 24.62 11.96 9.09
C TYR A 160 25.72 12.92 8.62
N ARG A 161 26.85 12.38 8.14
CA ARG A 161 27.98 13.17 7.65
C ARG A 161 27.61 14.00 6.42
N GLN A 162 26.84 13.44 5.50
CA GLN A 162 26.37 14.15 4.30
C GLN A 162 25.36 15.24 4.66
N VAL A 163 24.49 15.00 5.64
CA VAL A 163 23.57 16.02 6.15
C VAL A 163 24.34 17.18 6.76
N CYS A 164 25.29 16.93 7.67
CA CYS A 164 26.11 17.98 8.29
C CYS A 164 26.89 18.80 7.25
N LYS A 165 27.44 18.15 6.21
CA LYS A 165 28.16 18.82 5.11
C LYS A 165 27.28 19.77 4.29
N ALA A 166 25.96 19.59 4.29
CA ALA A 166 25.06 20.47 3.56
C ALA A 166 24.83 21.83 4.25
N TYR A 167 25.30 21.99 5.48
CA TYR A 167 25.19 23.22 6.25
C TYR A 167 26.56 23.87 6.46
N LYS A 168 26.58 25.16 6.82
CA LYS A 168 27.83 25.87 7.15
C LYS A 168 28.55 25.13 8.27
N LYS A 169 29.89 25.13 8.22
CA LYS A 169 30.72 24.48 9.24
C LYS A 169 30.36 25.01 10.63
N GLY A 170 30.12 24.11 11.58
CA GLY A 170 29.73 24.44 12.96
C GLY A 170 28.22 24.62 13.18
N THR A 171 27.40 24.68 12.12
CA THR A 171 25.94 24.78 12.26
C THR A 171 25.31 23.48 12.76
N LEU A 172 25.84 22.33 12.34
CA LEU A 172 25.26 21.04 12.67
C LEU A 172 26.30 19.94 12.87
N HIS A 173 26.16 19.22 13.97
CA HIS A 173 26.98 18.07 14.35
C HIS A 173 26.16 16.78 14.34
N ASN A 174 26.80 15.62 14.16
CA ASN A 174 26.14 14.31 14.13
C ASN A 174 25.23 14.07 15.35
N LYS A 175 25.64 14.51 16.55
CA LYS A 175 24.83 14.42 17.78
C LYS A 175 23.55 15.27 17.70
N GLN A 176 23.61 16.43 17.07
CA GLN A 176 22.43 17.27 16.84
C GLN A 176 21.52 16.64 15.78
N VAL A 177 22.08 16.13 14.66
CA VAL A 177 21.28 15.40 13.66
C VAL A 177 20.56 14.20 14.30
N SER A 178 21.23 13.44 15.16
CA SER A 178 20.62 12.28 15.84
C SER A 178 19.43 12.70 16.71
N LYS A 179 19.57 13.77 17.49
CA LYS A 179 18.46 14.35 18.27
C LYS A 179 17.32 14.84 17.38
N ILE A 180 17.63 15.51 16.27
CA ILE A 180 16.64 15.96 15.29
C ILE A 180 15.92 14.76 14.69
N LYS A 181 16.65 13.72 14.25
CA LYS A 181 16.07 12.47 13.74
C LYS A 181 15.05 11.89 14.73
N GLN A 182 15.42 11.77 16.00
CA GLN A 182 14.52 11.25 17.05
C GLN A 182 13.27 12.12 17.20
N ARG A 183 13.40 13.46 17.21
CA ARG A 183 12.25 14.37 17.27
C ARG A 183 11.34 14.23 16.06
N CYS A 184 11.90 14.16 14.85
CA CYS A 184 11.10 13.97 13.64
C CYS A 184 10.34 12.63 13.67
N LEU A 185 10.99 11.53 14.09
CA LEU A 185 10.32 10.24 14.23
C LEU A 185 9.21 10.29 15.29
N GLN A 186 9.44 10.96 16.41
CA GLN A 186 8.42 11.17 17.43
C GLN A 186 7.25 12.01 16.91
N ALA A 187 7.51 13.02 16.07
CA ALA A 187 6.47 13.83 15.45
C ALA A 187 5.58 12.98 14.51
N VAL A 188 6.18 12.09 13.71
CA VAL A 188 5.44 11.12 12.88
C VAL A 188 4.65 10.15 13.74
N ALA A 189 5.27 9.57 14.78
CA ALA A 189 4.59 8.64 15.70
C ALA A 189 3.38 9.29 16.40
N ASN A 190 3.54 10.53 16.87
CA ASN A 190 2.45 11.29 17.50
C ASN A 190 1.31 11.58 16.51
N HIS A 191 1.63 11.88 15.26
CA HIS A 191 0.60 12.08 14.24
C HIS A 191 -0.10 10.75 13.90
N LEU A 192 0.65 9.66 13.70
CA LEU A 192 0.12 8.32 13.47
C LEU A 192 -0.84 7.90 14.59
N LYS A 193 -0.46 8.11 15.86
CA LYS A 193 -1.31 7.84 17.02
C LYS A 193 -2.62 8.63 16.95
N ASN A 194 -2.56 9.93 16.63
CA ASN A 194 -3.76 10.75 16.51
C ASN A 194 -4.65 10.29 15.35
N THR A 195 -4.05 9.96 14.20
CA THR A 195 -4.76 9.52 13.00
C THR A 195 -5.41 8.15 13.18
N SER A 196 -4.79 7.26 13.97
CA SER A 196 -5.33 5.92 14.26
C SER A 196 -6.67 5.94 15.00
N SER A 197 -7.02 7.05 15.65
CA SER A 197 -8.30 7.20 16.34
C SER A 197 -9.48 7.52 15.40
N PHE A 198 -9.22 7.81 14.12
CA PHE A 198 -10.28 8.15 13.16
C PHE A 198 -10.78 6.89 12.43
N PRO A 199 -12.10 6.60 12.46
CA PRO A 199 -12.67 5.39 11.85
C PRO A 199 -12.37 5.22 10.35
N VAL A 200 -12.27 6.34 9.63
CA VAL A 200 -12.02 6.38 8.18
C VAL A 200 -10.69 5.71 7.80
N TYR A 201 -9.73 5.64 8.71
CA TYR A 201 -8.40 5.08 8.44
C TYR A 201 -8.15 3.71 9.05
N ILE A 202 -9.17 3.06 9.64
CA ILE A 202 -9.01 1.76 10.31
C ILE A 202 -8.42 0.70 9.37
N GLU A 203 -8.95 0.57 8.15
CA GLU A 203 -8.46 -0.45 7.22
C GLU A 203 -7.03 -0.19 6.76
N TYR A 204 -6.67 1.07 6.48
CA TYR A 204 -5.29 1.45 6.15
C TYR A 204 -4.32 1.25 7.33
N MET A 205 -4.77 1.48 8.56
CA MET A 205 -3.98 1.19 9.75
C MET A 205 -3.75 -0.31 9.94
N LYS A 206 -4.77 -1.16 9.72
CA LYS A 206 -4.63 -2.62 9.75
C LYS A 206 -3.68 -3.13 8.66
N GLU A 207 -3.76 -2.55 7.46
CA GLU A 207 -2.84 -2.86 6.37
C GLU A 207 -1.40 -2.46 6.71
N LEU A 208 -1.19 -1.27 7.28
CA LEU A 208 0.12 -0.80 7.71
C LEU A 208 0.74 -1.70 8.80
N LEU A 209 -0.07 -2.17 9.75
CA LEU A 209 0.38 -3.09 10.78
C LEU A 209 0.83 -4.44 10.20
N ARG A 210 0.06 -4.98 9.24
CA ARG A 210 0.41 -6.22 8.54
C ARG A 210 1.69 -6.07 7.72
N GLU A 211 1.85 -4.96 7.00
CA GLU A 211 3.07 -4.64 6.25
C GLU A 211 4.31 -4.55 7.16
N TRP A 212 4.16 -3.97 8.36
CA TRP A 212 5.27 -3.87 9.31
C TRP A 212 5.65 -5.24 9.88
N GLN A 213 4.66 -6.04 10.32
CA GLN A 213 4.89 -7.36 10.90
C GLN A 213 5.56 -8.34 9.93
N THR A 214 5.10 -8.39 8.68
CA THR A 214 5.65 -9.28 7.64
C THR A 214 7.08 -8.96 7.22
N ARG A 215 7.64 -7.83 7.67
CA ARG A 215 8.99 -7.39 7.34
C ARG A 215 10.00 -7.67 8.45
N GLU A 216 9.53 -8.06 9.64
CA GLU A 216 10.36 -8.48 10.77
C GLU A 216 10.59 -10.01 10.80
N GLU A 217 9.91 -10.77 9.94
CA GLU A 217 10.16 -12.19 9.63
C GLU A 217 11.20 -12.37 8.51
#